data_AF-A0A8T5S136-F1
#
_entry.id   AF-A0A8T5S136-F1
#
_cell.length_a   1.000
_cell.length_b   1.000
_cell.length_c   1.000
_cell.angle_alpha   90.00
_cell.angle_beta   90.00
_cell.angle_gamma   90.00
#
_symmetry.space_group_name_H-M   'P 1'
#
loop_
_entity.id
_entity.type
_entity.pdbx_description
1 polymer ?
#
loop_
_entity_poly.entity_id
_entity_poly.type
_entity_poly.pdbx_seq_one_letter_code
_entity_poly.pdbx_strand_id
1 'polypeptide(L)'
;IFTSMTSDNDTKENLQSYLKKEIIKDAKRIKKKFPPISEKINGISKSLKIKSIYQLKGKLNNFILITTKNYAKNPKYRYFLAILLASQSSDLLVSLAKEFSKENRLKLIQFSLYPQHFRVGLFSLKEIHDKNRISEAINLLKEFRITYRKDLEKLGKLIERV
;
A
#
# COMPACT_ATOMS: atom_id res chain seq x y z
N ILE A 1 5.86 52.33 13.87
CA ILE A 1 6.71 51.37 13.12
C ILE A 1 6.11 49.98 13.34
N PHE A 2 5.74 49.34 12.23
CA PHE A 2 5.23 47.96 12.11
C PHE A 2 6.15 46.97 12.86
N THR A 3 5.69 45.86 13.44
CA THR A 3 5.21 44.70 12.69
C THR A 3 4.27 43.82 13.51
N SER A 4 3.15 43.46 12.87
CA SER A 4 2.30 42.32 13.19
C SER A 4 3.09 41.02 13.14
N MET A 5 3.06 40.23 14.22
CA MET A 5 3.37 38.80 14.18
C MET A 5 2.25 38.07 13.43
N THR A 6 2.35 38.04 12.10
CA THR A 6 1.53 37.17 11.25
C THR A 6 2.07 35.74 11.30
N SER A 7 1.39 34.92 12.11
CA SER A 7 0.94 33.57 11.76
C SER A 7 1.91 32.64 11.01
N ASP A 8 2.87 32.03 11.71
CA ASP A 8 3.57 30.82 11.26
C ASP A 8 2.77 29.55 11.61
N ASN A 9 1.51 29.44 11.18
CA ASN A 9 0.68 28.25 11.43
C ASN A 9 0.00 27.65 10.19
N ASP A 10 0.29 28.16 8.98
CA ASP A 10 -0.53 27.88 7.79
C ASP A 10 0.00 26.83 6.79
N THR A 11 1.12 26.14 7.02
CA THR A 11 1.76 25.33 5.92
C THR A 11 2.15 23.89 6.21
N LYS A 12 1.71 23.26 7.30
CA LYS A 12 1.78 21.80 7.43
C LYS A 12 0.41 21.16 7.27
N GLU A 13 -0.07 21.06 6.03
CA GLU A 13 -1.18 20.17 5.76
C GLU A 13 -0.80 18.75 6.20
N ASN A 14 -1.45 18.29 7.27
CA ASN A 14 -1.28 16.96 7.82
C ASN A 14 -1.60 15.92 6.73
N LEU A 15 -0.76 14.87 6.61
CA LEU A 15 -0.95 13.75 5.68
C LEU A 15 -2.40 13.25 5.64
N GLN A 16 -3.08 13.20 6.79
CA GLN A 16 -4.49 12.80 6.83
C GLN A 16 -5.43 13.74 6.06
N SER A 17 -5.21 15.07 6.15
CA SER A 17 -5.96 16.07 5.38
C SER A 17 -5.67 15.91 3.90
N TYR A 18 -4.38 15.83 3.54
CA TYR A 18 -3.96 15.66 2.15
C TYR A 18 -4.59 14.41 1.51
N LEU A 19 -4.50 13.26 2.19
CA LEU A 19 -5.10 12.01 1.70
C LEU A 19 -6.61 12.17 1.47
N LYS A 20 -7.32 12.84 2.38
CA LYS A 20 -8.77 13.10 2.26
C LYS A 20 -9.11 13.96 1.03
N LYS A 21 -8.39 15.06 0.82
CA LYS A 21 -8.68 16.03 -0.23
C LYS A 21 -8.23 15.58 -1.61
N GLU A 22 -7.03 14.99 -1.70
CA GLU A 22 -6.37 14.74 -2.98
C GLU A 22 -6.43 13.27 -3.42
N ILE A 23 -6.37 12.32 -2.47
CA ILE A 23 -6.21 10.90 -2.82
C ILE A 23 -7.54 10.13 -2.77
N ILE A 24 -8.37 10.35 -1.75
CA ILE A 24 -9.61 9.57 -1.55
C ILE A 24 -10.90 10.31 -1.91
N LYS A 25 -10.85 11.56 -2.38
CA LYS A 25 -12.04 12.37 -2.71
C LYS A 25 -13.06 11.60 -3.55
N ASP A 26 -12.58 10.93 -4.59
CA ASP A 26 -13.43 10.15 -5.51
C ASP A 26 -13.30 8.64 -5.31
N ALA A 27 -12.52 8.18 -4.33
CA ALA A 27 -12.21 6.78 -4.12
C ALA A 27 -13.42 5.98 -3.62
N LYS A 28 -13.52 4.71 -4.04
CA LYS A 28 -14.56 3.80 -3.58
C LYS A 28 -14.11 3.12 -2.29
N ARG A 29 -14.74 3.45 -1.17
CA ARG A 29 -14.52 2.71 0.09
C ARG A 29 -15.09 1.30 -0.02
N ILE A 30 -14.28 0.29 0.28
CA ILE A 30 -14.74 -1.10 0.34
C ILE A 30 -15.32 -1.34 1.74
N LYS A 31 -16.65 -1.49 1.82
CA LYS A 31 -17.40 -1.63 3.08
C LYS A 31 -17.45 -3.10 3.51
N LYS A 32 -16.40 -3.61 4.17
CA LYS A 32 -16.36 -4.95 4.79
C LYS A 32 -15.49 -4.96 6.05
N LYS A 33 -15.65 -6.02 6.86
CA LYS A 33 -14.65 -6.38 7.87
C LYS A 33 -13.52 -7.12 7.17
N PHE A 34 -12.29 -6.72 7.46
CA PHE A 34 -11.10 -7.31 6.88
C PHE A 34 -10.23 -7.94 7.96
N PRO A 35 -9.54 -9.05 7.67
CA PRO A 35 -8.54 -9.58 8.57
C PRO A 35 -7.42 -8.55 8.76
N PRO A 36 -6.78 -8.53 9.93
CA PRO A 36 -5.66 -7.63 10.17
C PRO A 36 -4.44 -8.04 9.33
N ILE A 37 -3.51 -7.10 9.13
CA ILE A 37 -2.22 -7.38 8.50
C ILE A 37 -1.23 -7.78 9.58
N SER A 38 -0.69 -8.99 9.51
CA SER A 38 0.38 -9.44 10.41
C SER A 38 1.72 -8.81 10.03
N GLU A 39 2.48 -8.35 11.01
CA GLU A 39 3.86 -7.90 10.83
C GLU A 39 4.74 -8.36 12.00
N LYS A 40 6.03 -8.61 11.75
CA LYS A 40 7.01 -8.84 12.82
C LYS A 40 7.72 -7.52 13.11
N ILE A 41 7.69 -7.08 14.37
CA ILE A 41 8.47 -5.94 14.86
C ILE A 41 9.34 -6.45 16.00
N ASN A 42 10.67 -6.37 15.84
CA ASN A 42 11.66 -6.87 16.79
C ASN A 42 11.39 -8.33 17.20
N GLY A 43 11.10 -9.20 16.22
CA GLY A 43 10.77 -10.62 16.45
C GLY A 43 9.35 -10.88 16.96
N ILE A 44 8.62 -9.85 17.41
CA ILE A 44 7.26 -9.99 17.97
C ILE A 44 6.23 -9.84 16.85
N SER A 45 5.36 -10.85 16.72
CA SER A 45 4.19 -10.79 15.84
C SER A 45 3.19 -9.76 16.34
N LYS A 46 2.94 -8.74 15.52
CA LYS A 46 1.94 -7.69 15.75
C LYS A 46 0.87 -7.75 14.66
N SER A 47 -0.36 -7.41 15.06
CA SER A 47 -1.53 -7.51 14.19
C SER A 47 -2.11 -6.14 13.90
N LEU A 48 -1.89 -5.61 12.70
CA LEU A 48 -2.39 -4.31 12.27
C LEU A 48 -3.86 -4.37 11.87
N LYS A 49 -4.72 -3.91 12.79
CA LYS A 49 -6.16 -3.83 12.54
C LYS A 49 -6.46 -2.83 11.42
N ILE A 50 -7.04 -3.32 10.33
CA ILE A 50 -7.52 -2.50 9.21
C ILE A 50 -8.74 -1.67 9.66
N LYS A 51 -8.72 -0.39 9.33
CA LYS A 51 -9.80 0.58 9.60
C LYS A 51 -10.62 0.90 8.37
N SER A 52 -9.95 1.03 7.24
CA SER A 52 -10.59 1.29 5.96
C SER A 52 -9.70 0.86 4.81
N ILE A 53 -10.35 0.46 3.72
CA ILE A 53 -9.71 0.19 2.44
C ILE A 53 -10.46 1.03 1.40
N TYR A 54 -9.71 1.75 0.58
CA TYR A 54 -10.23 2.56 -0.52
C TYR A 54 -9.62 2.09 -1.82
N GLN A 55 -10.46 1.74 -2.80
CA GLN A 55 -10.03 1.58 -4.18
C GLN A 55 -9.97 2.97 -4.81
N LEU A 56 -8.78 3.37 -5.25
CA LEU A 56 -8.55 4.70 -5.81
C LEU A 56 -9.09 4.78 -7.25
N LYS A 57 -9.25 6.00 -7.77
CA LYS A 57 -9.80 6.27 -9.10
C LYS A 57 -8.87 7.14 -9.94
N GLY A 58 -9.25 7.40 -11.18
CA GLY A 58 -8.50 8.23 -12.12
C GLY A 58 -7.11 7.67 -12.39
N LYS A 59 -6.08 8.52 -12.28
CA LYS A 59 -4.66 8.15 -12.48
C LYS A 59 -4.16 7.05 -11.51
N LEU A 60 -4.92 6.76 -10.44
CA LEU A 60 -4.59 5.77 -9.43
C LEU A 60 -5.55 4.56 -9.42
N ASN A 61 -6.30 4.30 -10.49
CA ASN A 61 -7.31 3.23 -10.56
C ASN A 61 -6.86 1.80 -10.14
N ASN A 62 -5.56 1.50 -10.26
CA ASN A 62 -4.97 0.22 -9.90
C ASN A 62 -4.43 0.18 -8.46
N PHE A 63 -4.56 1.27 -7.72
CA PHE A 63 -4.07 1.42 -6.37
C PHE A 63 -5.18 1.29 -5.34
N ILE A 64 -4.77 0.82 -4.17
CA ILE A 64 -5.61 0.73 -2.99
C ILE A 64 -4.92 1.48 -1.85
N LEU A 65 -5.68 2.28 -1.12
CA LEU A 65 -5.23 2.87 0.13
C LEU A 65 -5.79 2.05 1.29
N ILE A 66 -4.89 1.48 2.10
CA ILE A 66 -5.23 0.76 3.32
C ILE A 66 -4.87 1.64 4.51
N THR A 67 -5.84 1.88 5.38
CA THR A 67 -5.62 2.59 6.65
C THR A 67 -5.67 1.58 7.79
N THR A 68 -4.67 1.57 8.66
CA THR A 68 -4.63 0.69 9.84
C THR A 68 -4.51 1.48 11.13
N LYS A 69 -4.89 0.86 12.26
CA LYS A 69 -4.66 1.43 13.59
C LYS A 69 -3.16 1.49 13.86
N ASN A 70 -2.66 2.64 14.32
CA ASN A 70 -1.30 2.72 14.86
C ASN A 70 -1.31 2.38 16.35
N TYR A 71 -0.62 1.33 16.76
CA TYR A 71 -0.49 0.97 18.18
C TYR A 71 0.47 1.88 18.94
N ALA A 72 1.37 2.60 18.24
CA ALA A 72 2.19 3.66 18.83
C ALA A 72 1.39 4.94 19.14
N LYS A 73 0.08 4.97 18.80
CA LYS A 73 -0.88 6.07 19.03
C LYS A 73 -0.61 7.38 18.28
N ASN A 74 0.64 7.69 17.89
CA ASN A 74 0.99 8.88 17.13
C ASN A 74 1.84 8.53 15.89
N PRO A 75 1.39 8.83 14.65
CA PRO A 75 0.05 9.33 14.28
C PRO A 75 -1.05 8.31 14.60
N LYS A 76 -2.32 8.72 14.70
CA LYS A 76 -3.46 7.83 15.04
C LYS A 76 -3.59 6.62 14.11
N TYR A 77 -3.26 6.81 12.83
CA TYR A 77 -3.38 5.81 11.78
C TYR A 77 -2.08 5.68 10.99
N ARG A 78 -1.83 4.48 10.47
CA ARG A 78 -0.82 4.23 9.43
C ARG A 78 -1.52 4.10 8.10
N TYR A 79 -0.86 4.56 7.04
CA TYR A 79 -1.40 4.59 5.68
C TYR A 79 -0.49 3.77 4.77
N PHE A 80 -1.07 2.85 4.02
CA PHE A 80 -0.35 2.02 3.06
C PHE A 80 -0.97 2.21 1.69
N LEU A 81 -0.13 2.58 0.73
CA LEU A 81 -0.48 2.50 -0.68
C LEU A 81 -0.14 1.10 -1.17
N ALA A 82 -1.09 0.45 -1.86
CA ALA A 82 -0.97 -0.93 -2.28
C ALA A 82 -1.26 -1.08 -3.77
N ILE A 83 -0.57 -2.03 -4.43
CA ILE A 83 -0.85 -2.47 -5.79
C ILE A 83 -0.97 -4.00 -5.84
N LEU A 84 -1.88 -4.50 -6.68
CA LEU A 84 -2.00 -5.92 -6.96
C LEU A 84 -0.87 -6.38 -7.90
N LEU A 85 -0.08 -7.35 -7.46
CA LEU A 85 0.93 -8.02 -8.28
C LEU A 85 0.34 -9.20 -9.04
N ALA A 86 -0.41 -10.07 -8.34
CA ALA A 86 -1.06 -11.25 -8.92
C ALA A 86 -2.45 -11.44 -8.31
N SER A 87 -3.46 -11.76 -9.14
CA SER A 87 -4.85 -11.95 -8.71
C SER A 87 -5.07 -13.21 -7.88
N GLN A 88 -4.20 -14.20 -8.05
CA GLN A 88 -4.07 -15.38 -7.21
C GLN A 88 -2.63 -15.45 -6.72
N SER A 89 -2.47 -15.65 -5.42
CA SER A 89 -1.16 -15.82 -4.82
C SER A 89 -0.79 -17.30 -4.74
N SER A 90 0.49 -17.58 -4.89
CA SER A 90 1.12 -18.86 -4.55
C SER A 90 2.50 -18.61 -3.93
N ASP A 91 3.10 -19.62 -3.32
CA ASP A 91 4.43 -19.50 -2.71
C ASP A 91 5.51 -19.13 -3.73
N LEU A 92 5.41 -19.67 -4.95
CA LEU A 92 6.28 -19.31 -6.07
C LEU A 92 6.19 -17.82 -6.41
N LEU A 93 4.96 -17.31 -6.51
CA LEU A 93 4.70 -15.89 -6.81
C LEU A 93 5.21 -14.97 -5.70
N VAL A 94 5.07 -15.39 -4.44
CA VAL A 94 5.65 -14.69 -3.28
C VAL A 94 7.17 -14.70 -3.35
N SER A 95 7.77 -15.83 -3.69
CA SER A 95 9.23 -15.98 -3.80
C SER A 95 9.81 -15.05 -4.86
N LEU A 96 9.20 -14.97 -6.04
CA LEU A 96 9.59 -14.05 -7.12
C LEU A 96 9.52 -12.57 -6.68
N ALA A 97 8.52 -12.21 -5.88
CA ALA A 97 8.33 -10.85 -5.40
C ALA A 97 9.27 -10.47 -4.24
N LYS A 98 9.90 -11.45 -3.60
CA LYS A 98 10.53 -11.31 -2.28
C LYS A 98 11.74 -10.39 -2.29
N GLU A 99 12.62 -10.55 -3.27
CA GLU A 99 13.89 -9.81 -3.36
C GLU A 99 13.64 -8.31 -3.56
N PHE A 100 12.94 -7.94 -4.63
CA PHE A 100 12.57 -6.56 -4.91
C PHE A 100 11.86 -5.91 -3.71
N SER A 101 10.96 -6.65 -3.04
CA SER A 101 10.25 -6.14 -1.88
C SER A 101 11.17 -5.84 -0.70
N LYS A 102 12.12 -6.74 -0.42
CA LYS A 102 13.07 -6.60 0.67
C LYS A 102 13.97 -5.38 0.45
N GLU A 103 14.54 -5.26 -0.75
CA GLU A 103 15.44 -4.16 -1.13
C GLU A 103 14.76 -2.79 -1.02
N ASN A 104 13.50 -2.72 -1.47
CA ASN A 104 12.76 -1.46 -1.53
C ASN A 104 11.91 -1.16 -0.28
N ARG A 105 12.06 -1.97 0.78
CA ARG A 105 11.28 -1.88 2.03
C ARG A 105 9.78 -1.86 1.76
N LEU A 106 9.31 -2.76 0.91
CA LEU A 106 7.91 -3.01 0.61
C LEU A 106 7.40 -4.19 1.44
N LYS A 107 6.14 -4.15 1.82
CA LYS A 107 5.46 -5.28 2.47
C LYS A 107 4.73 -6.09 1.41
N LEU A 108 4.94 -7.40 1.40
CA LEU A 108 4.11 -8.33 0.64
C LEU A 108 3.01 -8.89 1.53
N ILE A 109 1.77 -8.86 1.05
CA ILE A 109 0.65 -9.48 1.74
C ILE A 109 -0.15 -10.34 0.76
N GLN A 110 -0.57 -11.51 1.25
CA GLN A 110 -1.57 -12.34 0.60
C GLN A 110 -2.92 -11.95 1.19
N PHE A 111 -3.76 -11.28 0.40
CA PHE A 111 -4.93 -10.60 0.94
C PHE A 111 -6.13 -10.68 -0.01
N SER A 112 -7.34 -10.74 0.55
CA SER A 112 -8.58 -10.71 -0.22
C SER A 112 -9.34 -9.40 0.02
N LEU A 113 -9.45 -8.57 -1.03
CA LEU A 113 -10.31 -7.38 -1.02
C LEU A 113 -11.80 -7.74 -1.03
N TYR A 114 -12.11 -8.92 -1.55
CA TYR A 114 -13.46 -9.43 -1.72
C TYR A 114 -13.50 -10.90 -1.26
N PRO A 115 -13.51 -11.16 0.05
CA PRO A 115 -13.40 -12.51 0.60
C PRO A 115 -14.44 -13.50 0.05
N GLN A 116 -15.61 -13.00 -0.36
CA GLN A 116 -16.68 -13.81 -0.96
C GLN A 116 -16.30 -14.48 -2.28
N HIS A 117 -15.25 -14.00 -2.96
CA HIS A 117 -14.80 -14.59 -4.22
C HIS A 117 -13.74 -15.67 -4.00
N PHE A 118 -13.35 -15.96 -2.76
CA PHE A 118 -12.31 -16.96 -2.41
C PHE A 118 -11.00 -16.78 -3.19
N ARG A 119 -10.70 -15.55 -3.60
CA ARG A 119 -9.44 -15.17 -4.28
C ARG A 119 -8.56 -14.44 -3.30
N VAL A 120 -7.34 -14.94 -3.11
CA VAL A 120 -6.30 -14.30 -2.31
C VAL A 120 -5.26 -13.76 -3.28
N GLY A 121 -5.25 -12.44 -3.44
CA GLY A 121 -4.28 -11.77 -4.30
C GLY A 121 -2.97 -11.51 -3.58
N LEU A 122 -1.88 -11.44 -4.34
CA LEU A 122 -0.60 -10.94 -3.85
C LEU A 122 -0.52 -9.44 -4.05
N PHE A 123 -0.37 -8.70 -2.95
CA PHE A 123 -0.26 -7.24 -2.95
C PHE A 123 1.11 -6.81 -2.45
N SER A 124 1.64 -5.75 -3.06
CA SER A 124 2.78 -5.01 -2.53
C SER A 124 2.33 -3.69 -1.94
N LEU A 125 2.83 -3.37 -0.74
CA LEU A 125 2.44 -2.22 0.07
C LEU A 125 3.67 -1.35 0.37
N LYS A 126 3.51 -0.04 0.17
CA LYS A 126 4.44 0.98 0.68
C LYS A 126 3.74 1.77 1.79
N GLU A 127 4.39 1.87 2.94
CA GLU A 127 3.94 2.75 4.01
C GLU A 127 4.22 4.21 3.69
N ILE A 128 3.25 5.08 3.92
CA ILE A 128 3.32 6.52 3.66
C ILE A 128 3.33 7.26 5.00
N HIS A 129 4.39 8.04 5.22
CA HIS A 129 4.57 8.85 6.43
C HIS A 129 4.41 10.36 6.17
N ASP A 130 4.62 10.79 4.93
CA ASP A 130 4.56 12.20 4.50
C ASP A 130 3.90 12.28 3.12
N LYS A 131 3.12 13.34 2.90
CA LYS A 131 2.48 13.64 1.61
C LYS A 131 3.51 13.82 0.50
N ASN A 132 4.69 14.37 0.83
CA ASN A 132 5.74 14.65 -0.15
C ASN A 132 6.34 13.39 -0.78
N ARG A 133 6.17 12.22 -0.13
CA ARG A 133 6.70 10.93 -0.61
C ARG A 133 5.68 10.06 -1.33
N ILE A 134 4.46 10.56 -1.56
CA ILE A 134 3.40 9.79 -2.20
C ILE A 134 3.75 9.50 -3.68
N SER A 135 4.27 10.48 -4.41
CA SER A 135 4.68 10.31 -5.81
C SER A 135 5.81 9.28 -5.94
N GLU A 136 6.80 9.32 -5.04
CA GLU A 136 7.87 8.33 -4.95
C GLU A 136 7.30 6.92 -4.73
N ALA A 137 6.38 6.77 -3.77
CA ALA A 137 5.74 5.50 -3.47
C ALA A 137 4.91 4.96 -4.65
N ILE A 138 4.19 5.83 -5.37
CA ILE A 138 3.42 5.46 -6.57
C ILE A 138 4.37 4.93 -7.66
N ASN A 139 5.46 5.64 -7.92
CA ASN A 139 6.41 5.27 -8.96
C ASN A 139 7.10 3.94 -8.60
N LEU A 140 7.54 3.78 -7.36
CA LEU A 140 8.14 2.54 -6.88
C LEU A 140 7.21 1.34 -7.03
N LEU A 141 5.94 1.48 -6.67
CA LEU A 141 4.95 0.39 -6.80
C LEU A 141 4.63 0.08 -8.27
N LYS A 142 4.63 1.08 -9.17
CA LYS A 142 4.48 0.86 -10.61
C LYS A 142 5.68 0.12 -11.18
N GLU A 143 6.88 0.56 -10.86
CA GLU A 143 8.12 -0.08 -11.25
C GLU A 143 8.13 -1.55 -10.82
N PHE A 144 7.78 -1.81 -9.55
CA PHE A 144 7.71 -3.18 -9.06
C PHE A 144 6.73 -4.03 -9.89
N ARG A 145 5.53 -3.54 -10.18
CA ARG A 145 4.57 -4.26 -11.00
C ARG A 145 5.12 -4.58 -12.41
N ILE A 146 5.87 -3.64 -13.00
CA ILE A 146 6.48 -3.84 -14.32
C ILE A 146 7.57 -4.92 -14.24
N THR A 147 8.50 -4.81 -13.29
CA THR A 147 9.59 -5.78 -13.08
C THR A 147 9.02 -7.17 -12.80
N TYR A 148 8.08 -7.26 -11.87
CA TYR A 148 7.42 -8.51 -11.51
C TYR A 148 6.76 -9.20 -12.71
N ARG A 149 6.10 -8.44 -13.60
CA ARG A 149 5.52 -8.99 -14.83
C ARG A 149 6.58 -9.55 -15.78
N LYS A 150 7.69 -8.85 -15.96
CA LYS A 150 8.81 -9.33 -16.79
C LYS A 150 9.38 -10.63 -16.23
N ASP A 151 9.49 -10.75 -14.92
CA ASP A 151 9.99 -11.98 -14.28
C ASP A 151 9.02 -13.15 -14.46
N LEU A 152 7.71 -12.89 -14.40
CA LEU A 152 6.70 -13.89 -14.73
C LEU A 152 6.74 -14.33 -16.20
N GLU A 153 6.92 -13.40 -17.12
CA GLU A 153 7.04 -13.72 -18.55
C GLU A 153 8.29 -14.57 -18.83
N LYS A 154 9.42 -14.26 -18.18
CA LYS A 154 10.64 -15.08 -18.27
C LYS A 154 10.40 -16.48 -17.73
N LEU A 155 9.75 -16.59 -16.57
CA LEU A 155 9.42 -17.89 -15.97
C LEU A 155 8.50 -18.71 -16.89
N GLY A 156 7.47 -18.09 -17.47
CA GLY A 156 6.58 -18.76 -18.43
C GLY A 156 7.34 -19.34 -19.61
N LYS A 157 8.24 -18.55 -20.22
CA LYS A 157 9.10 -19.00 -21.33
C LYS A 157 10.05 -20.13 -20.96
N LEU A 158 10.48 -20.21 -19.70
CA LEU A 158 11.34 -21.31 -19.23
C LEU A 158 10.52 -22.60 -19.09
N ILE A 159 9.29 -22.51 -18.59
CA ILE A 159 8.41 -23.66 -18.42
C ILE A 159 7.98 -24.22 -19.78
N GLU A 160 7.69 -23.36 -20.77
CA GLU A 160 7.33 -23.81 -22.14
C GLU A 160 8.46 -24.55 -22.89
N ARG A 161 9.70 -24.46 -22.39
CA ARG A 161 10.88 -25.12 -22.99
C ARG A 161 11.20 -26.48 -22.38
N VAL A 162 10.49 -26.88 -21.32
CA VAL A 162 10.65 -28.15 -20.60
C VAL A 162 9.50 -29.07 -20.97
#